data_AF-A0A527G7Z0-F1
#
_entry.id   AF-A0A527G7Z0-F1
#
_cell.length_a   1.000
_cell.length_b   1.000
_cell.length_c   1.000
_cell.angle_alpha   90.00
_cell.angle_beta   90.00
_cell.angle_gamma   90.00
#
_symmetry.space_group_name_H-M   'P 1'
#
loop_
_entity.id
_entity.type
_entity.pdbx_description
1 polymer ?
#
loop_
_entity_poly.entity_id
_entity_poly.type
_entity_poly.pdbx_seq_one_letter_code
_entity_poly.pdbx_strand_id
1 'polypeptide(L)'
;MQEHDMSWVRTEMVLAQPAPASVTGLGAWVRKNLIASAGDTILTIVGIALVAMILPQIINWAFINAVWTGPDRTVCATVAQG
;
A
#
# COMPACT_ATOMS: atom_id res chain seq x y z
N MET A 1 3.78 48.62 -32.46
CA MET A 1 4.28 47.25 -32.72
C MET A 1 5.41 47.04 -31.73
N GLN A 2 5.20 46.28 -30.66
CA GLN A 2 6.27 45.96 -29.71
C GLN A 2 7.23 44.94 -30.35
N GLU A 3 8.51 45.27 -30.43
CA GLU A 3 9.57 44.31 -30.80
C GLU A 3 9.66 43.24 -29.70
N HIS A 4 9.34 42.00 -30.06
CA HIS A 4 9.50 40.86 -29.17
C HIS A 4 10.99 40.44 -29.16
N ASP A 5 11.70 40.76 -28.08
CA ASP A 5 13.09 40.35 -27.87
C ASP A 5 13.18 38.83 -27.64
N MET A 6 13.74 38.14 -28.64
CA MET A 6 13.89 36.68 -28.68
C MET A 6 15.19 36.19 -28.01
N SER A 7 15.96 37.09 -27.37
CA SER A 7 17.24 36.81 -26.69
C SER A 7 17.17 35.66 -25.67
N TRP A 8 16.01 35.46 -25.02
CA TRP A 8 15.84 34.48 -23.94
C TRP A 8 15.25 33.13 -24.38
N VAL A 9 14.95 32.97 -25.67
CA VAL A 9 14.35 31.73 -26.21
C VAL A 9 15.45 30.78 -26.65
N ARG A 10 15.42 29.52 -26.19
CA ARG A 10 16.37 28.50 -26.65
C ARG A 10 16.19 28.22 -28.13
N THR A 11 17.28 28.22 -28.87
CA THR A 11 17.33 27.98 -30.33
C THR A 11 17.37 26.49 -30.69
N GLU A 12 17.64 25.62 -29.72
CA GLU A 12 17.78 24.17 -29.90
C GLU A 12 16.91 23.39 -28.90
N MET A 13 16.48 22.19 -29.31
CA MET A 13 15.69 21.32 -28.44
C MET A 13 16.55 20.74 -27.32
N VAL A 14 16.02 20.78 -26.09
CA VAL A 14 16.72 20.21 -24.92
C VAL A 14 16.69 18.69 -24.95
N LEU A 15 17.76 18.07 -24.47
CA LEU A 15 17.84 16.61 -24.33
C LEU A 15 16.83 16.11 -23.29
N ALA A 16 16.36 14.87 -23.48
CA ALA A 16 15.43 14.23 -22.56
C ALA A 16 16.09 13.99 -21.19
N GLN A 17 15.46 14.51 -20.14
CA GLN A 17 15.86 14.32 -18.74
C GLN A 17 15.13 13.08 -18.18
N PRO A 18 15.76 12.27 -17.31
CA PRO A 18 15.04 11.23 -16.57
C PRO A 18 13.89 11.83 -15.75
N ALA A 19 12.85 11.02 -15.52
CA ALA A 19 11.71 11.42 -14.71
C ALA A 19 12.17 11.83 -13.29
N PRO A 20 11.53 12.85 -12.68
CA PRO A 20 11.84 13.26 -11.32
C PRO A 20 11.78 12.07 -10.35
N ALA A 21 12.78 11.93 -9.49
CA ALA A 21 12.81 10.83 -8.51
C ALA A 21 11.57 10.85 -7.57
N SER A 22 10.95 12.00 -7.38
CA SER A 22 9.75 12.18 -6.54
C SER A 22 8.46 11.62 -7.14
N VAL A 23 8.43 11.31 -8.44
CA VAL A 23 7.23 10.80 -9.14
C VAL A 23 7.34 9.33 -9.53
N THR A 24 8.47 8.69 -9.22
CA THR A 24 8.73 7.29 -9.56
C THR A 24 8.95 6.43 -8.31
N GLY A 25 8.69 5.13 -8.41
CA GLY A 25 8.94 4.15 -7.36
C GLY A 25 7.83 3.98 -6.32
N LEU A 26 8.07 3.09 -5.35
CA LEU A 26 7.10 2.67 -4.34
C LEU A 26 6.68 3.83 -3.42
N GLY A 27 7.61 4.69 -3.01
CA GLY A 27 7.30 5.83 -2.14
C GLY A 27 6.35 6.83 -2.80
N ALA A 28 6.58 7.15 -4.07
CA ALA A 28 5.69 8.01 -4.85
C ALA A 28 4.30 7.38 -5.02
N TRP A 29 4.25 6.05 -5.22
CA TRP A 29 2.99 5.30 -5.29
C TRP A 29 2.23 5.34 -3.95
N VAL A 30 2.89 5.11 -2.81
CA VAL A 30 2.25 5.17 -1.49
C VAL A 30 1.68 6.56 -1.23
N ARG A 31 2.46 7.61 -1.48
CA ARG A 31 1.98 8.98 -1.31
C ARG A 31 0.78 9.28 -2.20
N LYS A 32 0.78 8.81 -3.44
CA LYS A 32 -0.30 9.05 -4.41
C LYS A 32 -1.58 8.27 -4.12
N ASN A 33 -1.50 7.07 -3.55
CA ASN A 33 -2.66 6.18 -3.40
C ASN A 33 -3.17 6.04 -1.96
N LEU A 34 -2.30 6.22 -0.96
CA LEU A 34 -2.65 5.99 0.46
C LEU A 34 -2.66 7.30 1.28
N ILE A 35 -1.85 8.29 0.88
CA ILE A 35 -1.61 9.52 1.68
C ILE A 35 -1.75 10.77 0.79
N ALA A 36 -2.69 10.74 -0.17
CA ALA A 36 -2.87 11.85 -1.11
C ALA A 36 -3.54 13.07 -0.47
N SER A 37 -4.44 12.82 0.50
CA SER A 37 -5.12 13.84 1.28
C SER A 37 -5.16 13.50 2.77
N ALA A 38 -5.59 14.46 3.60
CA ALA A 38 -5.78 14.23 5.04
C ALA A 38 -6.82 13.12 5.30
N GLY A 39 -7.89 13.06 4.49
CA GLY A 39 -8.91 12.00 4.60
C GLY A 39 -8.35 10.62 4.27
N ASP A 40 -7.59 10.49 3.17
CA ASP A 40 -6.96 9.22 2.77
C ASP A 40 -5.98 8.73 3.83
N THR A 41 -5.25 9.66 4.46
CA THR A 41 -4.31 9.35 5.53
C THR A 41 -5.03 8.76 6.74
N ILE A 42 -6.13 9.39 7.18
CA ILE A 42 -6.95 8.89 8.29
C ILE A 42 -7.51 7.51 7.96
N LEU A 43 -8.10 7.34 6.76
CA LEU A 43 -8.66 6.06 6.33
C LEU A 43 -7.60 4.96 6.27
N THR A 44 -6.40 5.28 5.79
CA THR A 44 -5.26 4.35 5.76
C THR A 44 -4.84 3.91 7.16
N ILE A 45 -4.74 4.85 8.11
CA ILE A 45 -4.41 4.53 9.51
C ILE A 45 -5.47 3.62 10.12
N VAL A 46 -6.76 3.94 9.92
CA VAL A 46 -7.87 3.11 10.40
C VAL A 46 -7.82 1.71 9.77
N GLY A 47 -7.56 1.62 8.47
CA GLY A 47 -7.39 0.35 7.76
C GLY A 47 -6.26 -0.49 8.35
N ILE A 48 -5.09 0.12 8.60
CA ILE A 48 -3.95 -0.56 9.25
C ILE A 48 -4.33 -1.04 10.66
N ALA A 49 -5.02 -0.21 11.45
CA ALA A 49 -5.47 -0.58 12.79
C ALA A 49 -6.43 -1.79 12.75
N LEU A 50 -7.38 -1.81 11.81
CA LEU A 50 -8.29 -2.94 11.62
C LEU A 50 -7.53 -4.21 11.23
N VAL A 51 -6.59 -4.12 10.29
CA VAL A 51 -5.73 -5.26 9.92
C VAL A 51 -4.93 -5.75 11.12
N ALA A 52 -4.33 -4.85 11.91
CA ALA A 52 -3.57 -5.23 13.10
C ALA A 52 -4.41 -5.95 14.16
N MET A 53 -5.72 -5.66 14.26
CA MET A 53 -6.63 -6.35 15.18
C MET A 53 -7.10 -7.72 14.65
N ILE A 54 -7.39 -7.80 13.34
CA ILE A 54 -8.00 -8.99 12.72
C ILE A 54 -6.96 -10.03 12.34
N LEU A 55 -5.83 -9.59 11.75
CA LEU A 55 -4.80 -10.47 11.19
C LEU A 55 -4.22 -11.46 12.21
N PRO A 56 -3.94 -11.09 13.48
CA PRO A 56 -3.44 -12.04 14.47
C PRO A 56 -4.44 -13.17 14.76
N GLN A 57 -5.74 -12.86 14.80
CA GLN A 57 -6.77 -13.87 15.06
C GLN A 57 -6.88 -14.85 13.88
N ILE A 58 -6.82 -14.35 12.65
CA ILE A 58 -6.80 -15.20 11.44
C ILE A 58 -5.57 -16.10 11.45
N ILE A 59 -4.39 -15.56 11.76
CA ILE A 59 -3.16 -16.36 11.83
C ILE A 59 -3.24 -17.41 12.92
N ASN A 60 -3.77 -17.06 14.09
CA ASN A 60 -3.90 -17.97 15.20
C ASN A 60 -4.85 -19.14 14.89
N TRP A 61 -5.98 -18.85 14.24
CA TRP A 61 -6.92 -19.86 13.78
C TRP A 61 -6.36 -20.72 12.65
N ALA A 62 -5.74 -20.11 11.64
CA ALA A 62 -5.32 -20.79 10.41
C ALA A 62 -3.97 -21.51 10.54
N PHE A 63 -3.04 -21.07 11.39
CA PHE A 63 -1.69 -21.63 11.42
C PHE A 63 -1.26 -22.15 12.78
N ILE A 64 -1.66 -21.48 13.87
CA ILE A 64 -1.20 -21.85 15.22
C ILE A 64 -2.06 -22.98 15.79
N ASN A 65 -3.39 -22.82 15.77
CA ASN A 65 -4.35 -23.80 16.29
C ASN A 65 -5.06 -24.60 15.19
N ALA A 66 -4.58 -24.53 13.95
CA ALA A 66 -5.20 -25.24 12.85
C ALA A 66 -4.86 -26.75 12.88
N VAL A 67 -5.88 -27.55 12.62
CA VAL A 67 -5.77 -29.00 12.45
C VAL A 67 -5.88 -29.30 10.97
N TRP A 68 -4.73 -29.51 10.32
CA TRP A 68 -4.64 -29.74 8.87
C TRP A 68 -4.85 -31.20 8.48
N THR A 69 -4.48 -32.11 9.37
CA THR A 69 -4.57 -33.56 9.16
C THR A 69 -4.82 -34.24 10.49
N GLY A 70 -5.56 -35.35 10.49
CA GLY A 70 -5.73 -36.18 11.66
C GLY A 70 -6.33 -37.55 11.32
N PRO A 71 -6.16 -38.54 12.21
CA PRO A 71 -6.57 -39.92 11.95
C PRO A 71 -8.09 -40.12 12.00
N ASP A 72 -8.82 -39.28 12.73
CA ASP A 72 -10.27 -39.39 12.89
C ASP A 72 -10.91 -38.04 13.30
N ARG A 73 -12.24 -38.00 13.39
CA ARG A 73 -13.01 -36.75 13.58
C ARG A 73 -12.76 -36.05 14.93
N THR A 74 -12.18 -36.73 15.92
CA THR A 74 -11.94 -36.14 17.25
C THR A 74 -10.94 -34.98 17.20
N VAL A 75 -10.05 -34.96 16.20
CA VAL A 75 -9.09 -33.86 16.04
C VAL A 75 -9.75 -32.55 15.62
N CYS A 76 -10.98 -32.58 15.09
CA CYS A 76 -11.76 -31.38 14.78
C CYS A 76 -12.61 -30.90 15.96
N ALA A 77 -12.67 -31.67 17.06
CA ALA A 77 -13.47 -31.33 18.22
C ALA A 77 -12.81 -30.18 18.98
N THR A 78 -13.58 -29.11 19.22
CA THR A 78 -13.17 -28.01 20.08
C THR A 78 -13.41 -28.35 21.55
N VAL A 79 -12.77 -27.62 22.48
CA VAL A 79 -12.99 -27.77 23.94
C VAL A 79 -14.48 -27.65 24.32
N ALA A 80 -15.27 -26.92 23.53
CA ALA A 80 -16.72 -26.80 23.72
C ALA A 80 -17.53 -28.00 23.19
N GLN A 81 -16.94 -28.87 22.37
CA GLN A 81 -17.59 -29.99 21.71
C GLN A 81 -17.34 -31.35 22.39
N GLY A 82 -16.49 -31.41 23.42
CA GLY A 82 -16.22 -32.62 24.23
C GLY A 82 -14.94 -33.32 23.84
#